data_AF-A0A7V2FZG6-F1
#
_entry.id   AF-A0A7V2FZG6-F1
#
_cell.length_a   1.000
_cell.length_b   1.000
_cell.length_c   1.000
_cell.angle_alpha   90.00
_cell.angle_beta   90.00
_cell.angle_gamma   90.00
#
_symmetry.space_group_name_H-M   'P 1'
#
loop_
_entity.id
_entity.type
_entity.pdbx_description
1 polymer ?
#
loop_
_entity_poly.entity_id
_entity_poly.type
_entity_poly.pdbx_seq_one_letter_code
_entity_poly.pdbx_strand_id
1 'polypeptide(L)' 'MSGILLGLGGDFAVINGQILTTGQEVCGARIERIEEHQVVLREGDQTWTLTLQAPSNRPD' A
#
# COMPACT_ATOMS: atom_id res chain seq x y z
N MET A 1 11.28 3.93 0.62
CA MET A 1 11.04 2.73 1.44
C MET A 1 9.54 2.52 1.47
N SER A 2 9.06 1.36 1.05
CA SER A 2 7.62 1.05 1.00
C SER A 2 7.36 -0.24 1.78
N GLY A 3 6.28 -0.30 2.54
CA GLY A 3 5.98 -1.39 3.46
C GLY A 3 4.47 -1.49 3.75
N ILE A 4 3.99 -2.66 4.14
CA ILE A 4 2.62 -2.83 4.64
C ILE A 4 2.71 -3.36 6.06
N LEU A 5 1.92 -2.78 6.95
CA LEU A 5 1.80 -3.17 8.35
C LEU A 5 0.33 -3.46 8.63
N LEU A 6 -0.01 -4.74 8.73
CA LEU A 6 -1.32 -5.19 9.19
C LEU A 6 -1.31 -5.32 10.71
N GLY A 7 -2.28 -4.73 11.40
CA GLY A 7 -2.35 -4.76 12.85
C GLY A 7 -3.77 -4.77 13.38
N LEU A 8 -3.96 -5.29 14.60
CA LEU A 8 -5.27 -5.39 15.28
C LEU A 8 -5.96 -4.04 15.53
N GLY A 9 -5.30 -2.91 15.25
CA GLY A 9 -5.83 -1.55 15.36
C GLY A 9 -6.08 -0.84 14.03
N GLY A 10 -5.87 -1.52 12.89
CA GLY A 10 -6.05 -0.96 11.54
C GLY A 10 -4.90 -1.35 10.59
N ASP A 11 -5.20 -1.31 9.29
CA ASP A 11 -4.24 -1.61 8.24
C ASP A 11 -3.57 -0.31 7.78
N PHE A 12 -2.22 -0.31 7.73
CA PHE A 12 -1.42 0.84 7.34
C PHE A 12 -0.46 0.47 6.22
N ALA A 13 -0.30 1.37 5.26
CA ALA A 13 0.69 1.26 4.20
C ALA A 13 1.71 2.40 4.32
N VAL A 14 2.99 2.07 4.18
CA VAL A 14 4.07 3.03 4.02
C VAL A 14 4.32 3.19 2.51
N ILE A 15 3.93 4.33 1.94
CA ILE A 15 4.13 4.64 0.51
C ILE A 15 4.93 5.93 0.44
N ASN A 16 6.06 5.92 -0.30
CA ASN A 16 6.98 7.05 -0.38
C ASN A 16 7.44 7.59 0.98
N GLY A 17 7.53 6.71 2.00
CA GLY A 17 7.91 7.08 3.37
C GLY A 17 6.79 7.71 4.22
N GLN A 18 5.57 7.82 3.70
CA GLN A 18 4.40 8.30 4.43
C GLN A 18 3.56 7.12 4.91
N ILE A 19 3.13 7.15 6.17
CA ILE A 19 2.19 6.19 6.74
C ILE A 19 0.79 6.64 6.34
N LEU A 20 0.08 5.77 5.62
CA LEU A 20 -1.24 6.05 5.07
C LEU A 20 -2.23 4.94 5.45
N THR A 21 -3.49 5.31 5.58
CA THR A 21 -4.61 4.41 5.87
C THR A 21 -5.67 4.44 4.77
N THR A 22 -6.57 3.46 4.82
CA THR A 22 -7.76 3.43 3.96
C THR A 22 -8.52 4.74 4.01
N GLY A 23 -8.83 5.26 2.82
CA GLY A 23 -9.54 6.52 2.61
C GLY A 23 -8.64 7.73 2.42
N GLN A 24 -7.34 7.65 2.72
CA GLN A 24 -6.37 8.73 2.48
C GLN A 24 -5.89 8.74 1.02
N GLU A 25 -5.45 9.91 0.56
CA GLU A 25 -4.97 10.12 -0.81
C GLU A 25 -3.44 10.15 -0.86
N VAL A 26 -2.87 9.56 -1.91
CA VAL A 26 -1.44 9.57 -2.23
C VAL A 26 -1.26 9.71 -3.74
N CYS A 27 -0.47 10.70 -4.15
CA CYS A 27 -0.21 10.99 -5.57
C CYS A 27 -1.48 11.14 -6.43
N GLY A 28 -2.59 11.66 -5.89
CA GLY A 28 -3.87 11.81 -6.60
C GLY A 28 -4.79 10.59 -6.56
N ALA A 29 -4.33 9.48 -5.98
CA ALA A 29 -5.13 8.26 -5.84
C ALA A 29 -5.52 7.99 -4.38
N ARG A 30 -6.78 7.61 -4.14
CA ARG A 30 -7.29 7.26 -2.82
C ARG A 30 -7.03 5.79 -2.50
N ILE A 31 -6.60 5.49 -1.29
CA ILE A 31 -6.47 4.12 -0.81
C ILE A 31 -7.87 3.56 -0.54
N GLU A 32 -8.28 2.58 -1.34
CA GLU A 32 -9.54 1.87 -1.14
C GLU A 32 -9.39 0.74 -0.14
N ARG A 33 -8.30 -0.03 -0.23
CA ARG A 33 -8.02 -1.19 0.61
C ARG A 33 -6.51 -1.40 0.77
N ILE A 34 -6.11 -1.84 1.96
CA ILE A 34 -4.76 -2.30 2.27
C ILE A 34 -4.87 -3.78 2.59
N GLU A 35 -4.13 -4.60 1.87
CA GLU A 35 -4.07 -6.06 2.02
C GLU A 35 -2.64 -6.47 2.33
N GLU A 36 -2.42 -7.71 2.77
CA GLU A 36 -1.12 -8.19 3.29
C GLU A 36 0.07 -7.93 2.35
N HIS A 37 -0.16 -8.04 1.04
CA HIS A 37 0.89 -7.90 0.03
C HIS A 37 0.59 -6.83 -1.02
N GLN A 38 -0.51 -6.10 -0.88
CA GLN A 38 -0.88 -5.10 -1.87
C GLN A 38 -1.72 -3.97 -1.30
N VAL A 39 -1.63 -2.81 -1.94
CA VAL A 39 -2.50 -1.66 -1.66
C VAL A 39 -3.30 -1.38 -2.92
N VAL A 40 -4.62 -1.34 -2.78
CA VAL A 40 -5.54 -1.00 -3.87
C VAL A 40 -5.85 0.50 -3.78
N LEU A 41 -5.54 1.20 -4.86
CA LEU A 41 -5.71 2.63 -5.03
C LEU A 41 -6.77 2.91 -6.09
N ARG A 42 -7.50 4.02 -5.95
CA ARG A 42 -8.47 4.50 -6.92
C ARG A 42 -8.21 5.95 -7.28
N GLU A 43 -8.12 6.23 -8.57
CA GLU A 43 -8.00 7.57 -9.14
C GLU A 43 -9.14 7.76 -10.15
N GLY A 44 -10.16 8.53 -9.76
CA GLY A 44 -11.40 8.62 -10.54
C GLY A 44 -12.09 7.26 -10.70
N ASP A 45 -12.23 6.80 -11.95
CA ASP A 45 -12.80 5.48 -12.28
C ASP A 45 -11.75 4.40 -12.49
N GLN A 46 -10.46 4.75 -12.40
CA GLN A 46 -9.37 3.78 -12.56
C GLN A 46 -8.95 3.22 -11.20
N THR A 47 -8.68 1.92 -11.20
CA THR A 47 -8.14 1.20 -10.03
C THR A 47 -6.73 0.76 -10.33
N TRP A 48 -5.83 1.04 -9.39
CA TRP A 48 -4.42 0.70 -9.44
C TRP A 48 -4.06 -0.20 -8.26
N THR A 49 -3.09 -1.08 -8.45
CA THR A 49 -2.61 -1.97 -7.39
C THR A 49 -1.12 -1.79 -7.21
N LEU A 50 -0.71 -1.44 -5.99
CA LEU A 50 0.68 -1.45 -5.57
C LEU A 50 0.98 -2.75 -4.86
N THR A 51 1.73 -3.65 -5.51
CA THR A 51 2.18 -4.89 -4.89
C THR A 51 3.48 -4.66 -4.13
N LEU A 52 3.52 -5.11 -2.88
CA LEU A 52 4.74 -5.08 -2.08
C LEU A 52 5.65 -6.21 -2.56
N GLN A 53 6.67 -5.88 -3.35
CA GLN A 53 7.69 -6.85 -3.71
C GLN A 53 8.59 -7.07 -2.49
N ALA A 54 8.50 -8.25 -1.89
CA ALA A 54 9.53 -8.70 -0.96
C ALA A 54 10.89 -8.63 -1.68
N PRO A 55 11.95 -8.12 -1.04
CA PRO A 55 13.27 -8.14 -1.66
C PRO A 55 13.57 -9.60 -2.02
N SER A 56 13.81 -9.86 -3.30
CA SER A 56 14.14 -11.19 -3.78
C SER A 56 15.40 -11.64 -3.04
N ASN A 57 15.23 -12.52 -2.06
CA ASN A 57 16.33 -13.12 -1.33
C ASN A 57 17.03 -14.05 -2.32
N ARG A 58 17.96 -13.52 -3.11
CA ARG A 58 18.84 -14.31 -3.97
C ARG A 58 19.77 -15.07 -3.03
N PRO A 59 19.66 -16.41 -2.92
CA PRO A 59 20.67 -17.17 -2.21
C PRO A 59 21.94 -17.10 -3.08
N ASP A 60 22.99 -16.52 -2.53
CA ASP A 60 24.36 -16.65 -3.06
C ASP A 60 24.89 -18.05 -2.73
#